data_AF-A0A929F311-F1
#
_entry.id   AF-A0A929F311-F1
#
_cell.length_a   1.000
_cell.length_b   1.000
_cell.length_c   1.000
_cell.angle_alpha   90.00
_cell.angle_beta   90.00
_cell.angle_gamma   90.00
#
_symmetry.space_group_name_H-M   'P 1'
#
loop_
_entity.id
_entity.type
_entity.pdbx_description
1 polymer ?
#
loop_
_entity_poly.entity_id
_entity_poly.type
_entity_poly.pdbx_seq_one_letter_code
_entity_poly.pdbx_strand_id
1 'polypeptide(L)'
;SQAELTLAIASGVTINMESEGEMARIAALAKKLDVTPRVAIRVNPDFELKSSGMKMAGGPKPFGVDAERVPDMLADLASLPLEFRGFHIFCGSQNLRPDAIIEAQTNTFELAFRLAEHAPAPVQWLNIGGGLGVPYFPGEERLELAAISDNLAKLLQKSDKLLPKAEIVMELGRYLVAEAGIYVCRIVDRKVSRGETFLITNGGLHHHLAVSGNFGQVIRKNYPVCLGNRVSADTLETVNIVGPLCTPLDILADKMSLPRAEVGDLVVIFQSGAYGYTASPHGFLSHPAPGECMVGG
;
A
#
# COMPACT_ATOMS: atom_id res chain seq x y z
N SER A 1 -0.66 2.45 -20.13
CA SER A 1 -1.01 2.23 -21.55
C SER A 1 -0.98 3.56 -22.33
N GLN A 2 -1.06 3.55 -23.66
CA GLN A 2 -1.09 4.82 -24.43
C GLN A 2 -2.33 5.67 -24.11
N ALA A 3 -3.47 5.03 -23.86
CA ALA A 3 -4.71 5.73 -23.46
C ALA A 3 -4.55 6.42 -22.09
N GLU A 4 -3.99 5.72 -21.10
CA GLU A 4 -3.74 6.29 -19.76
C GLU A 4 -2.73 7.43 -19.81
N LEU A 5 -1.62 7.28 -20.56
CA LEU A 5 -0.64 8.36 -20.72
C LEU A 5 -1.26 9.60 -21.39
N THR A 6 -2.12 9.40 -22.40
CA THR A 6 -2.82 10.51 -23.07
C THR A 6 -3.73 11.25 -22.09
N LEU A 7 -4.47 10.51 -21.26
CA LEU A 7 -5.35 11.11 -20.25
C LEU A 7 -4.56 11.85 -19.16
N ALA A 8 -3.46 11.27 -18.68
CA ALA A 8 -2.59 11.90 -17.69
C ALA A 8 -1.99 13.21 -18.20
N ILE A 9 -1.47 13.20 -19.44
CA ILE A 9 -0.95 14.38 -20.12
C ILE A 9 -2.03 15.47 -20.23
N ALA A 10 -3.22 15.10 -20.72
CA ALA A 10 -4.33 16.04 -20.87
C ALA A 10 -4.81 16.63 -19.53
N SER A 11 -4.66 15.88 -18.43
CA SER A 11 -5.03 16.30 -17.08
C SER A 11 -3.97 17.17 -16.41
N GLY A 12 -2.77 17.30 -16.99
CA GLY A 12 -1.67 18.11 -16.44
C GLY A 12 -1.05 17.56 -15.16
N VAL A 13 -1.26 16.27 -14.86
CA VAL A 13 -0.65 15.60 -13.70
C VAL A 13 0.81 15.26 -13.96
N THR A 14 1.60 15.15 -12.89
CA THR A 14 2.98 14.65 -12.97
C THR A 14 2.97 13.14 -13.18
N ILE A 15 3.67 12.66 -14.21
CA ILE A 15 3.81 11.22 -14.50
C ILE A 15 5.14 10.72 -13.91
N ASN A 16 5.07 9.76 -12.99
CA ASN A 16 6.24 9.07 -12.45
C ASN A 16 6.69 8.00 -13.44
N MET A 17 7.62 8.34 -14.32
CA MET A 17 8.12 7.44 -15.36
C MET A 17 8.89 6.27 -14.73
N GLU A 18 8.60 5.06 -15.18
CA GLU A 18 9.19 3.83 -14.64
C GLU A 18 10.26 3.20 -15.56
N SER A 19 10.47 3.75 -16.77
CA SER A 19 11.47 3.25 -17.72
C SER A 19 11.80 4.28 -18.81
N GLU A 20 12.94 4.10 -19.48
CA GLU A 20 13.29 4.87 -20.69
C GLU A 20 12.27 4.65 -21.81
N GLY A 21 11.71 3.43 -21.91
CA GLY A 21 10.65 3.12 -22.87
C GLY A 21 9.35 3.87 -22.60
N GLU A 22 9.01 4.11 -21.34
CA GLU A 22 7.89 4.98 -20.98
C GLU A 22 8.16 6.46 -21.29
N MET A 23 9.36 6.96 -20.97
CA MET A 23 9.79 8.31 -21.32
C MET A 23 9.68 8.56 -22.84
N ALA A 24 10.15 7.63 -23.66
CA ALA A 24 10.05 7.72 -25.11
C ALA A 24 8.59 7.80 -25.61
N ARG A 25 7.69 7.01 -25.01
CA ARG A 25 6.24 7.05 -25.32
C ARG A 25 5.61 8.39 -24.92
N ILE A 26 5.95 8.93 -23.75
CA ILE A 26 5.45 10.24 -23.29
C ILE A 26 5.95 11.34 -24.21
N ALA A 27 7.24 11.34 -24.58
CA ALA A 27 7.81 12.34 -25.49
C ALA A 27 7.18 12.30 -26.90
N ALA A 28 6.84 11.11 -27.41
CA ALA A 28 6.12 10.98 -28.67
C ALA A 28 4.70 11.57 -28.58
N LEU A 29 3.99 11.33 -27.46
CA LEU A 29 2.66 11.91 -27.22
C LEU A 29 2.73 13.43 -27.04
N ALA A 30 3.74 13.94 -26.33
CA ALA A 30 3.99 15.37 -26.16
C ALA A 30 4.03 16.10 -27.52
N LYS A 31 4.82 15.56 -28.47
CA LYS A 31 4.90 16.10 -29.85
C LYS A 31 3.57 16.03 -30.60
N LYS A 32 2.83 14.93 -30.45
CA LYS A 32 1.55 14.74 -31.14
C LYS A 32 0.45 15.67 -30.62
N LEU A 33 0.46 15.94 -29.32
CA LEU A 33 -0.55 16.73 -28.63
C LEU A 33 -0.17 18.22 -28.53
N ASP A 34 1.05 18.58 -28.93
CA ASP A 34 1.62 19.94 -28.80
C ASP A 34 1.56 20.48 -27.36
N VAL A 35 1.97 19.64 -26.42
CA VAL A 35 2.04 19.96 -24.98
C VAL A 35 3.37 19.48 -24.41
N THR A 36 3.76 20.05 -23.27
CA THR A 36 4.95 19.65 -22.51
C THR A 36 4.52 18.93 -21.23
N PRO A 37 4.47 17.58 -21.19
CA PRO A 37 4.08 16.83 -20.01
C PRO A 37 5.03 17.04 -18.82
N ARG A 38 4.45 17.08 -17.62
CA ARG A 38 5.19 17.06 -16.36
C ARG A 38 5.60 15.63 -16.01
N VAL A 39 6.89 15.42 -15.79
CA VAL A 39 7.43 14.08 -15.53
C VAL A 39 8.37 14.07 -14.33
N ALA A 40 8.30 13.01 -13.56
CA ALA A 40 9.29 12.64 -12.55
C ALA A 40 9.85 11.26 -12.89
N ILE A 41 11.02 10.92 -12.38
CA ILE A 41 11.60 9.58 -12.55
C ILE A 41 11.32 8.78 -11.28
N ARG A 42 10.63 7.64 -11.41
CA ARG A 42 10.58 6.65 -10.33
C ARG A 42 11.91 5.92 -10.30
N VAL A 43 12.64 6.02 -9.20
CA VAL A 43 13.96 5.42 -9.05
C VAL A 43 13.85 4.10 -8.30
N ASN A 44 14.50 3.06 -8.82
CA ASN A 44 14.82 1.85 -8.09
C ASN A 44 16.17 2.07 -7.39
N PRO A 45 16.21 2.33 -6.07
CA PRO A 45 17.45 2.55 -5.36
C PRO A 45 18.30 1.27 -5.28
N ASP A 46 19.59 1.44 -5.02
CA ASP A 46 20.59 0.39 -4.76
C ASP A 46 20.50 -0.20 -3.34
N PHE A 47 19.52 0.24 -2.54
CA PHE A 47 19.26 -0.22 -1.18
C PHE A 47 17.81 -0.72 -1.00
N GLU A 48 17.58 -1.51 0.04
CA GLU A 48 16.26 -2.07 0.37
C GLU A 48 15.73 -1.54 1.70
N LEU A 49 14.40 -1.47 1.83
CA LEU A 49 13.75 -1.31 3.14
C LEU A 49 13.86 -2.61 3.94
N LYS A 50 14.68 -2.60 5.00
CA LYS A 50 14.84 -3.74 5.91
C LYS A 50 13.53 -4.07 6.62
N SER A 51 13.31 -5.36 6.86
CA SER A 51 12.15 -5.87 7.64
C SER A 51 10.78 -5.47 7.09
N SER A 52 10.69 -5.13 5.79
CA SER A 52 9.43 -4.83 5.10
C SER A 52 8.67 -6.11 4.73
N GLY A 53 7.35 -6.09 4.91
CA GLY A 53 6.47 -7.17 4.43
C GLY A 53 6.41 -7.25 2.90
N MET A 54 6.68 -6.15 2.19
CA MET A 54 6.80 -6.10 0.72
C MET A 54 8.00 -5.24 0.31
N LYS A 55 8.97 -5.85 -0.37
CA LYS A 55 10.15 -5.17 -0.91
C LYS A 55 9.87 -4.69 -2.33
N MET A 56 9.84 -3.37 -2.52
CA MET A 56 9.47 -2.74 -3.80
C MET A 56 10.65 -2.08 -4.51
N ALA A 57 11.82 -2.13 -3.90
CA ALA A 57 13.05 -1.48 -4.31
C ALA A 57 14.26 -2.37 -3.97
N GLY A 58 15.42 -2.04 -4.54
CA GLY A 58 16.69 -2.74 -4.33
C GLY A 58 16.80 -4.02 -5.15
N GLY A 59 17.93 -4.18 -5.83
CA GLY A 59 18.15 -5.28 -6.79
C GLY A 59 17.15 -5.28 -7.95
N PRO A 60 17.01 -6.40 -8.68
CA PRO A 60 16.09 -6.48 -9.81
C PRO A 60 14.63 -6.31 -9.38
N LYS A 61 13.97 -5.27 -9.89
CA LYS A 61 12.56 -4.95 -9.65
C LYS A 61 11.88 -4.53 -10.94
N PRO A 62 10.57 -4.81 -11.11
CA PRO A 62 9.81 -4.32 -12.26
C PRO A 62 9.41 -2.83 -12.12
N PHE A 63 9.88 -2.15 -11.08
CA PHE A 63 9.43 -0.83 -10.68
C PHE A 63 10.59 0.15 -10.72
N GLY A 64 10.38 1.28 -11.41
CA GLY A 64 11.37 2.34 -11.50
C GLY A 64 12.62 2.00 -12.31
N VAL A 65 13.44 3.03 -12.51
CA VAL A 65 14.73 2.98 -13.20
C VAL A 65 15.84 2.82 -12.18
N ASP A 66 16.73 1.86 -12.41
CA ASP A 66 17.89 1.62 -11.55
C ASP A 66 18.69 2.90 -11.34
N ALA A 67 19.09 3.18 -10.10
CA ALA A 67 19.73 4.44 -9.71
C ALA A 67 20.94 4.81 -10.59
N GLU A 68 21.71 3.82 -11.05
CA GLU A 68 22.89 4.00 -11.89
C GLU A 68 22.54 4.43 -13.33
N ARG A 69 21.31 4.16 -13.78
CA ARG A 69 20.79 4.51 -15.12
C ARG A 69 20.11 5.88 -15.16
N VAL A 70 19.71 6.40 -14.00
CA VAL A 70 18.99 7.68 -13.91
C VAL A 70 19.80 8.87 -14.47
N PRO A 71 21.12 9.01 -14.24
CA PRO A 71 21.90 10.10 -14.83
C PRO A 71 21.84 10.14 -16.36
N ASP A 72 21.96 8.99 -17.03
CA ASP A 72 21.85 8.91 -18.50
C ASP A 72 20.44 9.28 -18.96
N MET A 73 19.41 8.79 -18.28
CA MET A 73 18.01 9.12 -18.58
C MET A 73 17.72 10.62 -18.39
N LEU A 74 18.31 11.28 -17.39
CA LEU A 74 18.20 12.72 -17.17
C LEU A 74 18.85 13.53 -18.29
N ALA A 75 19.99 13.05 -18.81
CA ALA A 75 20.65 13.67 -19.96
C ALA A 75 19.80 13.57 -21.23
N ASP A 76 19.20 12.40 -21.49
CA ASP A 76 18.26 12.21 -22.60
C ASP A 76 17.02 13.10 -22.45
N LEU A 77 16.44 13.16 -21.24
CA LEU A 77 15.26 13.97 -20.91
C LEU A 77 15.47 15.45 -21.26
N ALA A 78 16.67 15.99 -21.03
CA ALA A 78 17.01 17.39 -21.33
C ALA A 78 16.78 17.78 -22.81
N SER A 79 16.79 16.80 -23.73
CA SER A 79 16.58 17.00 -25.16
C SER A 79 15.13 16.79 -25.63
N LEU A 80 14.23 16.39 -24.72
CA LEU A 80 12.85 16.03 -25.02
C LEU A 80 11.89 17.16 -24.61
N PRO A 81 10.69 17.25 -25.23
CA PRO A 81 9.66 18.22 -24.85
C PRO A 81 8.94 17.77 -23.56
N LEU A 82 9.69 17.57 -22.48
CA LEU A 82 9.22 17.12 -21.18
C LEU A 82 9.64 18.10 -20.09
N GLU A 83 8.74 18.39 -19.15
CA GLU A 83 9.05 19.22 -17.98
C GLU A 83 9.49 18.32 -16.83
N PHE A 84 10.79 18.33 -16.52
CA PHE A 84 11.32 17.62 -15.35
C PHE A 84 10.80 18.22 -14.05
N ARG A 85 10.20 17.37 -13.20
CA ARG A 85 9.66 17.73 -11.89
C ARG A 85 10.54 17.22 -10.74
N GLY A 86 11.17 16.06 -10.88
CA GLY A 86 11.98 15.49 -9.82
C GLY A 86 11.93 13.97 -9.76
N PHE A 87 11.91 13.43 -8.54
CA PHE A 87 12.11 12.00 -8.28
C PHE A 87 11.02 11.40 -7.41
N HIS A 88 10.70 10.13 -7.66
CA HIS A 88 9.88 9.29 -6.80
C HIS A 88 10.69 8.07 -6.35
N ILE A 89 10.91 7.93 -5.05
CA ILE A 89 11.76 6.89 -4.46
C ILE A 89 10.94 6.18 -3.38
N PHE A 90 10.45 4.98 -3.69
CA PHE A 90 9.57 4.22 -2.79
C PHE A 90 10.14 2.83 -2.50
N CYS A 91 10.53 2.61 -1.24
CA CYS A 91 11.33 1.45 -0.87
C CYS A 91 10.53 0.20 -0.47
N GLY A 92 9.30 0.37 0.02
CA GLY A 92 8.49 -0.74 0.51
C GLY A 92 7.30 -0.32 1.35
N SER A 93 6.49 -1.28 1.79
CA SER A 93 5.24 -1.05 2.52
C SER A 93 5.18 -1.84 3.83
N GLN A 94 4.30 -1.44 4.74
CA GLN A 94 3.94 -2.20 5.94
C GLN A 94 5.14 -2.46 6.87
N ASN A 95 5.87 -1.40 7.22
CA ASN A 95 6.98 -1.47 8.17
C ASN A 95 6.56 -0.95 9.55
N LEU A 96 6.85 -1.74 10.59
CA LEU A 96 6.57 -1.43 12.00
C LEU A 96 7.85 -1.17 12.81
N ARG A 97 8.99 -0.97 12.14
CA ARG A 97 10.30 -0.72 12.77
C ARG A 97 10.75 0.72 12.50
N PRO A 98 10.74 1.61 13.50
CA PRO A 98 11.17 3.00 13.35
C PRO A 98 12.56 3.14 12.73
N ASP A 99 13.55 2.38 13.23
CA ASP A 99 14.93 2.45 12.74
C ASP A 99 15.06 2.13 11.24
N ALA A 100 14.30 1.14 10.75
CA ALA A 100 14.31 0.77 9.33
C ALA A 100 13.70 1.88 8.44
N ILE A 101 12.67 2.56 8.94
CA ILE A 101 12.04 3.69 8.23
C ILE A 101 12.97 4.90 8.22
N ILE A 102 13.62 5.19 9.35
CA ILE A 102 14.61 6.26 9.49
C ILE A 102 15.79 6.06 8.54
N GLU A 103 16.32 4.83 8.47
CA GLU A 103 17.38 4.47 7.53
C GLU A 103 16.94 4.66 6.07
N ALA A 104 15.74 4.17 5.72
CA ALA A 104 15.22 4.32 4.36
C ALA A 104 14.95 5.78 3.96
N GLN A 105 14.43 6.60 4.87
CA GLN A 105 14.27 8.05 4.64
C GLN A 105 15.64 8.68 4.39
N THR A 106 16.63 8.40 5.23
CA THR A 106 17.98 8.96 5.10
C THR A 106 18.58 8.62 3.75
N ASN A 107 18.58 7.34 3.38
CA ASN A 107 19.14 6.87 2.12
C ASN A 107 18.36 7.43 0.91
N THR A 108 17.05 7.62 1.04
CA THR A 108 16.20 8.23 0.00
C THR A 108 16.61 9.68 -0.29
N PHE A 109 16.77 10.50 0.76
CA PHE A 109 17.21 11.88 0.59
C PHE A 109 18.63 11.95 0.05
N GLU A 110 19.54 11.10 0.55
CA GLU A 110 20.93 11.05 0.06
C GLU A 110 21.00 10.67 -1.43
N LEU A 111 20.21 9.68 -1.86
CA LEU A 111 20.11 9.33 -3.28
C LEU A 111 19.55 10.50 -4.09
N ALA A 112 18.47 11.14 -3.63
CA ALA A 112 17.89 12.28 -4.32
C ALA A 112 18.88 13.45 -4.47
N PHE A 113 19.69 13.74 -3.44
CA PHE A 113 20.72 14.77 -3.52
C PHE A 113 21.77 14.44 -4.58
N ARG A 114 22.26 13.20 -4.63
CA ARG A 114 23.22 12.76 -5.66
C ARG A 114 22.63 12.88 -7.07
N LEU A 115 21.40 12.41 -7.27
CA LEU A 115 20.75 12.46 -8.58
C LEU A 115 20.42 13.88 -9.03
N ALA A 116 20.16 14.79 -8.10
CA ALA A 116 19.88 16.19 -8.41
C ALA A 116 21.08 16.91 -9.06
N GLU A 117 22.31 16.44 -8.84
CA GLU A 117 23.52 16.99 -9.50
C GLU A 117 23.51 16.75 -11.01
N HIS A 118 22.76 15.75 -11.48
CA HIS A 118 22.60 15.41 -12.90
C HIS A 118 21.30 15.96 -13.52
N ALA A 119 20.45 16.60 -12.71
CA ALA A 119 19.13 17.02 -13.16
C ALA A 119 19.20 18.18 -14.18
N PRO A 120 18.41 18.14 -15.27
CA PRO A 120 18.42 19.20 -16.28
C PRO A 120 17.72 20.49 -15.82
N ALA A 121 17.02 20.45 -14.68
CA ALA A 121 16.34 21.58 -14.05
C ALA A 121 16.29 21.35 -12.53
N PRO A 122 16.03 22.40 -11.72
CA PRO A 122 15.84 22.25 -10.29
C PRO A 122 14.76 21.22 -9.95
N VAL A 123 15.05 20.32 -9.01
CA VAL A 123 14.06 19.39 -8.46
C VAL A 123 12.95 20.22 -7.80
N GLN A 124 11.73 20.09 -8.30
CA GLN A 124 10.53 20.75 -7.75
C GLN A 124 9.71 19.81 -6.88
N TRP A 125 9.98 18.52 -6.95
CA TRP A 125 9.18 17.50 -6.29
C TRP A 125 10.04 16.29 -5.94
N LEU A 126 10.12 15.94 -4.65
CA LEU A 126 10.74 14.71 -4.18
C LEU A 126 9.70 13.91 -3.41
N ASN A 127 9.22 12.86 -4.05
CA ASN A 127 8.29 11.92 -3.45
C ASN A 127 9.07 10.78 -2.80
N ILE A 128 9.01 10.69 -1.48
CA ILE A 128 9.72 9.69 -0.68
C ILE A 128 8.86 8.43 -0.42
N GLY A 129 7.73 8.32 -1.12
CA GLY A 129 6.81 7.21 -1.07
C GLY A 129 6.09 7.08 0.27
N GLY A 130 5.60 5.87 0.56
CA GLY A 130 4.97 5.54 1.83
C GLY A 130 5.88 4.67 2.71
N GLY A 131 5.29 3.65 3.35
CA GLY A 131 6.05 2.62 4.07
C GLY A 131 5.60 2.37 5.49
N LEU A 132 4.88 3.32 6.09
CA LEU A 132 4.36 3.19 7.45
C LEU A 132 3.33 2.06 7.52
N GLY A 133 3.50 1.16 8.49
CA GLY A 133 2.62 0.03 8.72
C GLY A 133 1.60 0.24 9.85
N VAL A 134 0.63 -0.66 9.92
CA VAL A 134 -0.33 -0.78 11.04
C VAL A 134 -0.29 -2.19 11.63
N PRO A 135 -0.55 -2.41 12.93
CA PRO A 135 -0.38 -3.72 13.56
C PRO A 135 -1.56 -4.64 13.26
N TYR A 136 -1.45 -5.55 12.30
CA TYR A 136 -2.52 -6.50 11.94
C TYR A 136 -2.55 -7.75 12.82
N PHE A 137 -1.41 -8.14 13.38
CA PHE A 137 -1.24 -9.46 13.98
C PHE A 137 -0.93 -9.42 15.47
N PRO A 138 -1.27 -10.50 16.22
CA PRO A 138 -0.87 -10.61 17.61
C PRO A 138 0.65 -10.43 17.81
N GLY A 139 1.02 -9.59 18.78
CA GLY A 139 2.41 -9.25 19.09
C GLY A 139 3.01 -8.13 18.23
N GLU A 140 2.26 -7.60 17.25
CA GLU A 140 2.65 -6.36 16.58
C GLU A 140 2.26 -5.14 17.42
N GLU A 141 3.15 -4.15 17.44
CA GLU A 141 2.94 -2.90 18.15
C GLU A 141 2.66 -1.76 17.17
N ARG A 142 1.94 -0.74 17.66
CA ARG A 142 1.70 0.48 16.90
C ARG A 142 3.05 1.16 16.61
N LEU A 143 3.22 1.62 15.38
CA LEU A 143 4.43 2.31 14.96
C LEU A 143 4.63 3.61 15.78
N GLU A 144 5.78 3.73 16.43
CA GLU A 144 6.23 4.95 17.11
C GLU A 144 6.64 5.99 16.06
N LEU A 145 6.01 7.17 16.08
CA LEU A 145 6.18 8.21 15.07
C LEU A 145 7.15 9.31 15.44
N ALA A 146 7.43 9.54 16.73
CA ALA A 146 8.24 10.65 17.19
C ALA A 146 9.66 10.57 16.61
N ALA A 147 10.32 9.42 16.73
CA ALA A 147 11.67 9.25 16.20
C ALA A 147 11.74 9.40 14.66
N ILE A 148 10.72 8.91 13.95
CA ILE A 148 10.60 9.03 12.49
C ILE A 148 10.41 10.51 12.09
N SER A 149 9.54 11.21 12.81
CA SER A 149 9.23 12.63 12.56
C SER A 149 10.43 13.53 12.85
N ASP A 150 11.15 13.27 13.94
CA ASP A 150 12.38 13.99 14.29
C ASP A 150 13.48 13.81 13.25
N ASN A 151 13.62 12.59 12.72
CA ASN A 151 14.54 12.33 11.61
C ASN A 151 14.11 13.08 10.34
N LEU A 152 12.84 12.95 9.95
CA LEU A 152 12.32 13.62 8.77
C LEU A 152 12.49 15.14 8.86
N ALA A 153 12.25 15.75 10.03
CA ALA A 153 12.45 17.19 10.24
C ALA A 153 13.90 17.63 9.97
N LYS A 154 14.90 16.83 10.36
CA LYS A 154 16.32 17.09 10.05
C LYS A 154 16.62 16.96 8.55
N LEU A 155 16.03 15.97 7.89
CA LEU A 155 16.17 15.77 6.44
C LEU A 155 15.53 16.91 5.65
N LEU A 156 14.37 17.41 6.09
CA LEU A 156 13.71 18.58 5.50
C LEU A 156 14.61 19.83 5.58
N GLN A 157 15.21 20.12 6.74
CA GLN A 157 16.15 21.25 6.88
C GLN A 157 17.38 21.13 5.96
N LYS A 158 17.86 19.90 5.71
CA LYS A 158 18.94 19.65 4.75
C LYS A 158 18.44 19.85 3.31
N SER A 159 17.23 19.39 3.00
CA SER A 159 16.58 19.56 1.71
C SER A 159 16.33 21.03 1.36
N ASP A 160 15.96 21.88 2.32
CA ASP A 160 15.78 23.32 2.08
C ASP A 160 17.05 24.01 1.53
N LYS A 161 18.22 23.44 1.82
CA LYS A 161 19.52 23.95 1.33
C LYS A 161 19.93 23.32 0.00
N LEU A 162 19.72 22.02 -0.15
CA LEU A 162 20.22 21.25 -1.31
C LEU A 162 19.21 21.17 -2.45
N LEU A 163 17.92 21.17 -2.14
CA LEU A 163 16.78 21.12 -3.07
C LEU A 163 15.78 22.24 -2.72
N PRO A 164 16.17 23.53 -2.77
CA PRO A 164 15.38 24.66 -2.24
C PRO A 164 14.04 24.92 -2.97
N LYS A 165 13.76 24.19 -4.05
CA LYS A 165 12.51 24.27 -4.81
C LYS A 165 11.64 23.02 -4.67
N ALA A 166 12.15 21.99 -3.99
CA ALA A 166 11.47 20.71 -3.91
C ALA A 166 10.37 20.74 -2.84
N GLU A 167 9.15 20.44 -3.26
CA GLU A 167 8.11 19.98 -2.36
C GLU A 167 8.39 18.50 -2.00
N ILE A 168 8.37 18.17 -0.71
CA ILE A 168 8.56 16.80 -0.22
C ILE A 168 7.20 16.16 -0.01
N VAL A 169 6.99 15.00 -0.64
CA VAL A 169 5.70 14.30 -0.64
C VAL A 169 5.84 12.88 -0.08
N MET A 170 4.84 12.46 0.70
CA MET A 170 4.67 11.08 1.18
C MET A 170 3.35 10.49 0.69
N GLU A 171 3.37 9.24 0.27
CA GLU A 171 2.19 8.51 -0.26
C GLU A 171 1.66 7.49 0.74
N LEU A 172 0.96 7.98 1.77
CA LEU A 172 0.39 7.12 2.81
C LEU A 172 -1.01 6.66 2.44
N GLY A 173 -1.15 5.41 2.00
CA GLY A 173 -2.45 4.75 1.86
C GLY A 173 -2.84 4.01 3.12
N ARG A 174 -2.24 2.84 3.32
CA ARG A 174 -2.56 1.90 4.41
C ARG A 174 -2.61 2.55 5.78
N TYR A 175 -1.57 3.32 6.11
CA TYR A 175 -1.43 3.93 7.43
C TYR A 175 -2.59 4.86 7.79
N LEU A 176 -3.14 5.58 6.80
CA LEU A 176 -4.23 6.53 7.03
C LEU A 176 -5.58 5.84 7.21
N VAL A 177 -5.88 4.82 6.40
CA VAL A 177 -7.25 4.31 6.27
C VAL A 177 -7.47 2.90 6.82
N ALA A 178 -6.41 2.11 7.06
CA ALA A 178 -6.58 0.72 7.48
C ALA A 178 -7.43 0.61 8.76
N GLU A 179 -7.04 1.31 9.81
CA GLU A 179 -7.74 1.28 11.11
C GLU A 179 -9.09 2.00 11.12
N ALA A 180 -9.37 2.84 10.11
CA ALA A 180 -10.62 3.57 9.98
C ALA A 180 -11.78 2.71 9.44
N GLY A 181 -11.47 1.55 8.85
CA GLY A 181 -12.47 0.63 8.30
C GLY A 181 -12.58 -0.66 9.09
N ILE A 182 -13.81 -1.14 9.23
CA ILE A 182 -14.13 -2.49 9.69
C ILE A 182 -14.97 -3.20 8.63
N TYR A 183 -14.85 -4.51 8.54
CA TYR A 183 -15.69 -5.34 7.69
C TYR A 183 -16.60 -6.20 8.56
N VAL A 184 -17.91 -6.12 8.30
CA VAL A 184 -18.94 -6.80 9.10
C VAL A 184 -19.67 -7.81 8.23
N CYS A 185 -19.78 -9.04 8.72
CA CYS A 185 -20.56 -10.09 8.08
C CYS A 185 -21.40 -10.85 9.10
N ARG A 186 -22.54 -11.37 8.65
CA ARG A 186 -23.49 -12.12 9.50
C ARG A 186 -23.19 -13.60 9.38
N ILE A 187 -23.23 -14.32 10.50
CA ILE A 187 -23.19 -15.78 10.51
C ILE A 187 -24.50 -16.32 9.97
N VAL A 188 -24.44 -17.14 8.93
CA VAL A 188 -25.59 -17.78 8.27
C VAL A 188 -25.71 -19.25 8.63
N ASP A 189 -24.63 -19.89 9.02
CA ASP A 189 -24.63 -21.28 9.46
C ASP A 189 -23.50 -21.54 10.49
N ARG A 190 -23.75 -22.49 11.39
CA ARG A 190 -22.79 -22.97 12.37
C ARG A 190 -22.81 -24.49 12.34
N LYS A 191 -21.67 -25.10 12.03
CA LYS A 191 -21.56 -26.56 11.97
C LYS A 191 -20.31 -27.09 12.64
N VAL A 192 -20.39 -28.34 13.05
CA VAL A 192 -19.21 -29.11 13.48
C VAL A 192 -18.82 -30.06 12.36
N SER A 193 -17.57 -30.02 11.95
CA SER A 193 -17.00 -30.94 10.97
C SER A 193 -15.76 -31.57 11.56
N ARG A 194 -15.81 -32.88 11.82
CA ARG A 194 -14.68 -33.67 12.35
C ARG A 194 -14.06 -33.06 13.63
N GLY A 195 -14.90 -32.53 14.52
CA GLY A 195 -14.48 -31.94 15.79
C GLY A 195 -14.11 -30.46 15.74
N GLU A 196 -14.04 -29.86 14.54
CA GLU A 196 -13.80 -28.43 14.37
C GLU A 196 -15.13 -27.69 14.17
N THR A 197 -15.28 -26.55 14.84
CA THR A 197 -16.46 -25.68 14.68
C THR A 197 -16.21 -24.66 13.57
N PHE A 198 -17.17 -24.54 12.66
CA PHE A 198 -17.16 -23.58 11.57
C PHE A 198 -18.35 -22.63 11.68
N LEU A 199 -18.05 -21.33 11.58
CA LEU A 199 -19.02 -20.24 11.44
C LEU A 199 -18.96 -19.79 9.97
N ILE A 200 -20.01 -20.10 9.22
CA ILE A 200 -20.15 -19.71 7.81
C ILE A 200 -20.84 -18.35 7.79
N THR A 201 -20.26 -17.39 7.08
CA THR A 201 -20.77 -16.02 7.01
C THR A 201 -21.35 -15.70 5.63
N ASN A 202 -22.16 -14.64 5.56
CA ASN A 202 -22.76 -14.17 4.30
C ASN A 202 -21.81 -13.37 3.39
N GLY A 203 -20.52 -13.30 3.72
CA GLY A 203 -19.50 -12.65 2.92
C GLY A 203 -18.15 -13.32 3.16
N GLY A 204 -17.14 -13.00 2.36
CA GLY A 204 -15.90 -13.79 2.38
C GLY A 204 -14.74 -13.11 1.68
N LEU A 205 -13.80 -13.91 1.20
CA LEU A 205 -12.64 -13.55 0.38
C LEU A 205 -12.98 -12.55 -0.74
N HIS A 206 -14.12 -12.74 -1.41
CA HIS A 206 -14.58 -11.89 -2.51
C HIS A 206 -14.91 -10.45 -2.08
N HIS A 207 -15.14 -10.21 -0.79
CA HIS A 207 -15.29 -8.89 -0.19
C HIS A 207 -14.00 -8.39 0.47
N HIS A 208 -13.20 -9.33 1.00
CA HIS A 208 -11.97 -9.01 1.73
C HIS A 208 -10.88 -10.06 1.47
N LEU A 209 -10.14 -9.92 0.37
CA LEU A 209 -9.07 -10.84 -0.02
C LEU A 209 -7.94 -10.84 1.02
N ALA A 210 -7.56 -9.67 1.53
CA ALA A 210 -6.41 -9.55 2.43
C ALA A 210 -6.54 -10.31 3.76
N VAL A 211 -7.76 -10.47 4.31
CA VAL A 211 -7.96 -11.21 5.57
C VAL A 211 -7.83 -12.73 5.40
N SER A 212 -8.01 -13.23 4.18
CA SER A 212 -7.78 -14.64 3.89
C SER A 212 -6.30 -15.06 3.93
N GLY A 213 -5.38 -14.09 3.95
CA GLY A 213 -3.95 -14.29 3.79
C GLY A 213 -3.50 -14.42 2.34
N ASN A 214 -4.41 -14.50 1.36
CA ASN A 214 -4.07 -14.66 -0.06
C ASN A 214 -3.67 -13.35 -0.77
N PHE A 215 -3.35 -12.30 -0.01
CA PHE A 215 -2.84 -11.03 -0.54
C PHE A 215 -1.38 -10.80 -0.11
N GLY A 216 -0.49 -11.69 -0.55
CA GLY A 216 0.96 -11.56 -0.38
C GLY A 216 1.52 -12.01 0.98
N GLN A 217 0.72 -12.63 1.86
CA GLN A 217 1.26 -13.21 3.09
C GLN A 217 1.90 -14.57 2.82
N VAL A 218 3.15 -14.75 3.26
CA VAL A 218 3.83 -16.07 3.21
C VAL A 218 3.29 -17.01 4.29
N ILE A 219 2.94 -16.46 5.45
CA ILE A 219 2.33 -17.19 6.57
C ILE A 219 1.03 -16.48 6.93
N ARG A 220 -0.09 -17.21 6.85
CA ARG A 220 -1.40 -16.70 7.21
C ARG A 220 -1.47 -16.42 8.71
N LYS A 221 -1.98 -15.25 9.07
CA LYS A 221 -2.31 -14.85 10.45
C LYS A 221 -3.67 -14.18 10.47
N ASN A 222 -4.40 -14.33 11.58
CA ASN A 222 -5.70 -13.69 11.74
C ASN A 222 -5.53 -12.20 11.93
N TYR A 223 -6.36 -11.41 11.25
CA TYR A 223 -6.61 -10.01 11.61
C TYR A 223 -7.32 -9.97 12.97
N PRO A 224 -7.43 -8.81 13.63
CA PRO A 224 -8.25 -8.70 14.83
C PRO A 224 -9.72 -8.92 14.46
N VAL A 225 -10.37 -9.84 15.16
CA VAL A 225 -11.77 -10.23 14.93
C VAL A 225 -12.51 -10.27 16.25
N CYS A 226 -13.76 -9.80 16.27
CA CYS A 226 -14.67 -10.00 17.40
C CYS A 226 -16.11 -10.30 16.92
N LEU A 227 -16.99 -10.62 17.87
CA LEU A 227 -18.43 -10.67 17.64
C LEU A 227 -19.04 -9.33 18.06
N GLY A 228 -19.54 -8.55 17.09
CA GLY A 228 -19.99 -7.17 17.30
C GLY A 228 -21.17 -7.03 18.26
N ASN A 229 -22.03 -8.05 18.34
CA ASN A 229 -23.19 -8.09 19.23
C ASN A 229 -22.98 -8.98 20.46
N ARG A 230 -21.76 -9.53 20.66
CA ARG A 230 -21.39 -10.41 21.78
C ARG A 230 -19.92 -10.22 22.17
N VAL A 231 -19.60 -9.03 22.66
CA VAL A 231 -18.20 -8.63 22.90
C VAL A 231 -17.60 -9.30 24.16
N SER A 232 -18.43 -9.73 25.12
CA SER A 232 -17.98 -10.39 26.36
C SER A 232 -18.79 -11.65 26.67
N ALA A 233 -18.10 -12.73 27.05
CA ALA A 233 -18.71 -13.93 27.62
C ALA A 233 -17.73 -14.61 28.58
N ASP A 234 -18.27 -15.34 29.56
CA ASP A 234 -17.48 -16.08 30.56
C ASP A 234 -16.77 -17.29 29.96
N THR A 235 -17.20 -17.76 28.78
CA THR A 235 -16.64 -18.92 28.09
C THR A 235 -16.29 -18.59 26.64
N LEU A 236 -15.13 -19.09 26.21
CA LEU A 236 -14.66 -19.00 24.84
C LEU A 236 -14.63 -20.40 24.21
N GLU A 237 -14.88 -20.47 22.91
CA GLU A 237 -14.65 -21.66 22.09
C GLU A 237 -13.72 -21.34 20.93
N THR A 238 -12.94 -22.33 20.51
CA THR A 238 -12.10 -22.24 19.32
C THR A 238 -12.94 -22.51 18.08
N VAL A 239 -12.99 -21.56 17.15
CA VAL A 239 -13.81 -21.63 15.94
C VAL A 239 -13.06 -21.17 14.70
N ASN A 240 -13.52 -21.63 13.55
CA ASN A 240 -13.07 -21.18 12.23
C ASN A 240 -14.18 -20.33 11.60
N ILE A 241 -13.85 -19.12 11.14
CA ILE A 241 -14.78 -18.25 10.43
C ILE A 241 -14.45 -18.30 8.95
N VAL A 242 -15.42 -18.70 8.14
CA VAL A 242 -15.29 -18.85 6.69
C VAL A 242 -16.39 -18.10 5.96
N GLY A 243 -16.14 -17.77 4.71
CA GLY A 243 -17.18 -17.22 3.84
C GLY A 243 -18.03 -18.31 3.15
N PRO A 244 -18.92 -17.90 2.24
CA PRO A 244 -19.87 -18.79 1.58
C PRO A 244 -19.32 -19.47 0.31
N LEU A 245 -18.08 -19.20 -0.09
CA LEU A 245 -17.54 -19.62 -1.39
C LEU A 245 -17.12 -21.10 -1.40
N CYS A 246 -17.13 -21.72 -2.58
CA CYS A 246 -16.79 -23.14 -2.75
C CYS A 246 -15.26 -23.41 -2.78
N THR A 247 -14.46 -22.61 -2.08
CA THR A 247 -13.00 -22.71 -2.07
C THR A 247 -12.46 -22.78 -0.64
N PRO A 248 -11.47 -23.64 -0.35
CA PRO A 248 -10.82 -23.68 0.96
C PRO A 248 -10.03 -22.39 1.28
N LEU A 249 -9.84 -21.50 0.30
CA LEU A 249 -9.21 -20.20 0.51
C LEU A 249 -10.13 -19.17 1.18
N ASP A 250 -11.44 -19.46 1.27
CA ASP A 250 -12.44 -18.53 1.81
C ASP A 250 -12.48 -18.53 3.34
N ILE A 251 -11.35 -18.18 3.93
CA ILE A 251 -11.13 -18.14 5.37
C ILE A 251 -11.08 -16.68 5.81
N LEU A 252 -11.83 -16.34 6.85
CA LEU A 252 -11.79 -15.02 7.49
C LEU A 252 -11.03 -15.07 8.81
N ALA A 253 -11.16 -16.15 9.58
CA ALA A 253 -10.36 -16.43 10.77
C ALA A 253 -10.18 -17.94 10.96
N ASP A 254 -9.00 -18.36 11.39
CA ASP A 254 -8.68 -19.78 11.64
C ASP A 254 -8.40 -19.96 13.12
N LYS A 255 -9.04 -20.96 13.74
CA LYS A 255 -8.85 -21.34 15.15
C LYS A 255 -8.84 -20.15 16.11
N MET A 256 -9.80 -19.25 15.93
CA MET A 256 -9.95 -18.06 16.77
C MET A 256 -10.68 -18.43 18.06
N SER A 257 -10.16 -17.96 19.19
CA SER A 257 -10.85 -18.08 20.49
C SER A 257 -11.84 -16.94 20.63
N LEU A 258 -13.14 -17.25 20.56
CA LEU A 258 -14.24 -16.27 20.59
C LEU A 258 -15.34 -16.74 21.55
N PRO A 259 -16.19 -15.82 22.05
CA PRO A 259 -17.44 -16.21 22.67
C PRO A 259 -18.24 -17.13 21.76
N ARG A 260 -19.06 -18.00 22.36
CA ARG A 260 -19.95 -18.87 21.56
C ARG A 260 -20.86 -18.01 20.68
N ALA A 261 -20.70 -18.17 19.36
CA ALA A 261 -21.49 -17.48 18.35
C ALA A 261 -22.65 -18.35 17.88
N GLU A 262 -23.75 -17.72 17.51
CA GLU A 262 -24.94 -18.35 16.95
C GLU A 262 -25.28 -17.74 15.57
N VAL A 263 -26.14 -18.43 14.81
CA VAL A 263 -26.66 -17.90 13.53
C VAL A 263 -27.34 -16.56 13.77
N GLY A 264 -27.01 -15.56 12.94
CA GLY A 264 -27.49 -14.19 13.07
C GLY A 264 -26.53 -13.23 13.77
N ASP A 265 -25.54 -13.74 14.53
CA ASP A 265 -24.51 -12.89 15.14
C ASP A 265 -23.60 -12.26 14.07
N LEU A 266 -22.97 -11.14 14.44
CA LEU A 266 -22.15 -10.33 13.56
C LEU A 266 -20.67 -10.55 13.84
N VAL A 267 -19.93 -11.05 12.86
CA VAL A 267 -18.47 -11.07 12.87
C VAL A 267 -17.99 -9.69 12.41
N VAL A 268 -17.11 -9.08 13.20
CA VAL A 268 -16.46 -7.81 12.90
C VAL A 268 -14.96 -8.05 12.73
N ILE A 269 -14.45 -7.70 11.56
CA ILE A 269 -13.03 -7.77 11.21
C ILE A 269 -12.50 -6.35 11.21
N PHE A 270 -11.52 -6.08 12.07
CA PHE A 270 -10.91 -4.76 12.18
C PHE A 270 -9.84 -4.54 11.12
N GLN A 271 -9.42 -3.28 10.97
CA GLN A 271 -8.32 -2.86 10.10
C GLN A 271 -8.58 -3.14 8.61
N SER A 272 -9.85 -3.13 8.22
CA SER A 272 -10.33 -3.48 6.88
C SER A 272 -10.42 -2.28 5.93
N GLY A 273 -10.02 -1.08 6.35
CA GLY A 273 -10.17 0.13 5.51
C GLY A 273 -9.15 0.25 4.39
N ALA A 274 -8.05 -0.51 4.41
CA ALA A 274 -7.02 -0.50 3.36
C ALA A 274 -6.89 -1.89 2.73
N TYR A 275 -7.03 -1.98 1.41
CA TYR A 275 -6.89 -3.23 0.64
C TYR A 275 -7.82 -4.36 1.14
N GLY A 276 -8.89 -4.00 1.86
CA GLY A 276 -10.01 -4.89 2.14
C GLY A 276 -10.85 -5.00 0.88
N TYR A 277 -11.82 -4.11 0.73
CA TYR A 277 -12.67 -4.05 -0.46
C TYR A 277 -11.86 -3.92 -1.76
N THR A 278 -11.02 -2.89 -1.87
CA THR A 278 -10.37 -2.50 -3.13
C THR A 278 -9.45 -3.54 -3.78
N ALA A 279 -8.93 -4.51 -3.03
CA ALA A 279 -8.08 -5.57 -3.55
C ALA A 279 -8.84 -6.89 -3.81
N SER A 280 -10.15 -6.93 -3.56
CA SER A 280 -10.93 -8.16 -3.53
C SER A 280 -11.57 -8.53 -4.87
N PRO A 281 -11.70 -9.84 -5.18
CA PRO A 281 -12.32 -10.29 -6.41
C PRO A 281 -13.86 -10.26 -6.29
N HIS A 282 -14.45 -9.07 -6.34
CA HIS A 282 -15.89 -8.86 -6.11
C HIS A 282 -16.82 -9.68 -6.99
N GLY A 283 -16.43 -9.95 -8.24
CA GLY A 283 -17.23 -10.76 -9.17
C GLY A 283 -17.11 -12.28 -8.96
N PHE A 284 -16.27 -12.74 -8.03
CA PHE A 284 -16.04 -14.17 -7.83
C PHE A 284 -17.30 -14.86 -7.30
N LEU A 285 -17.78 -15.84 -8.06
CA LEU A 285 -19.04 -16.57 -7.82
C LEU A 285 -20.31 -15.69 -7.81
N SER A 286 -20.25 -14.47 -8.37
CA SER A 286 -21.42 -13.61 -8.64
C SER A 286 -22.28 -13.26 -7.40
N HIS A 287 -21.67 -13.21 -6.22
CA HIS A 287 -22.34 -12.70 -5.02
C HIS A 287 -22.56 -11.18 -5.11
N PRO A 288 -23.60 -10.63 -4.44
CA PRO A 288 -23.79 -9.18 -4.35
C PRO A 288 -22.60 -8.50 -3.69
N ALA A 289 -22.27 -7.28 -4.14
CA ALA A 289 -21.27 -6.46 -3.46
C ALA A 289 -21.71 -6.12 -2.01
N PRO A 290 -20.77 -5.99 -1.06
CA PRO A 290 -21.07 -5.52 0.28
C PRO A 290 -21.48 -4.04 0.23
N GLY A 291 -22.37 -3.64 1.14
CA GLY A 291 -22.66 -2.22 1.34
C GLY A 291 -21.51 -1.51 2.06
N GLU A 292 -21.21 -0.28 1.66
CA GLU A 292 -20.26 0.59 2.35
C GLU A 292 -21.01 1.73 3.04
N CYS A 293 -20.72 1.96 4.33
CA CYS A 293 -21.30 3.06 5.08
C CYS A 293 -20.21 3.84 5.83
N MET A 294 -20.36 5.16 5.87
CA MET A 294 -19.52 6.04 6.67
C MET A 294 -20.29 6.46 7.92
N VAL A 295 -19.72 6.21 9.09
CA VAL A 295 -20.30 6.66 10.36
C VAL A 295 -19.69 8.02 10.69
N GLY A 296 -20.47 9.08 10.48
CA GLY A 296 -20.14 10.43 10.94
C GLY A 296 -20.67 10.68 12.35
N GLY A 297 -19.89 11.41 13.15
CA GLY A 297 -20.33 11.96 14.44
C GLY A 297 -21.06 13.28 14.30
#